data_AF-A0A179IL28-F1
#
_entry.id   AF-A0A179IL28-F1
#
_cell.length_a   1.000
_cell.length_b   1.000
_cell.length_c   1.000
_cell.angle_alpha   90.00
_cell.angle_beta   90.00
_cell.angle_gamma   90.00
#
_symmetry.space_group_name_H-M   'P 1'
#
loop_
_entity.id
_entity.type
_entity.pdbx_description
1 polymer ?
#
loop_
_entity_poly.entity_id
_entity_poly.type
_entity_poly.pdbx_seq_one_letter_code
_entity_poly.pdbx_strand_id
1 'polypeptide(L)'
;MSLAGTVAFGTACLAATTFFNYSPYMAKTSAPASQWADAPIPLVATPQHLTGKTDLFTAGATHMALVHNAMIRGFNSIYQQAPYIDDELSSDFVQYSLTWASFVTSHHHDEEDNLFGKVSGLLD
;
A
#
# COMPACT_ATOMS: atom_id res chain seq x y z
N MET A 1 -39.13 21.73 -29.98
CA MET A 1 -38.08 20.69 -29.91
C MET A 1 -38.76 19.34 -29.95
N SER A 2 -38.23 18.38 -30.71
CA SER A 2 -38.79 17.02 -30.77
C SER A 2 -38.62 16.30 -29.42
N LEU A 3 -39.59 15.47 -29.02
CA LEU A 3 -39.51 14.60 -27.84
C LEU A 3 -38.20 13.79 -27.81
N ALA A 4 -37.74 13.34 -28.97
CA ALA A 4 -36.46 12.63 -29.12
C ALA A 4 -35.25 13.51 -28.77
N GLY A 5 -35.29 14.81 -29.08
CA GLY A 5 -34.23 15.76 -28.75
C GLY A 5 -34.15 16.04 -27.25
N THR A 6 -35.28 16.13 -26.57
CA THR A 6 -35.34 16.33 -25.11
C THR A 6 -34.82 15.10 -24.36
N VAL A 7 -35.19 13.89 -24.80
CA VAL A 7 -34.71 12.63 -24.19
C VAL A 7 -33.21 12.47 -24.41
N ALA A 8 -32.70 12.70 -25.62
CA ALA A 8 -31.27 12.58 -25.91
C ALA A 8 -30.42 13.56 -25.07
N PHE A 9 -30.88 14.80 -24.91
CA PHE A 9 -30.21 15.80 -24.08
C PHE A 9 -30.23 15.41 -22.59
N GLY A 10 -31.37 14.94 -22.08
CA GLY A 10 -31.49 14.46 -20.70
C GLY A 10 -30.53 13.30 -20.40
N THR A 11 -30.45 12.30 -21.29
CA THR A 11 -29.53 11.18 -21.15
C THR A 11 -28.06 11.61 -21.20
N ALA A 12 -27.70 12.54 -22.09
CA ALA A 12 -26.34 13.08 -22.18
C ALA A 12 -25.95 13.85 -20.91
N CYS A 13 -26.85 14.66 -20.36
CA CYS A 13 -26.62 15.35 -19.09
C CYS A 13 -26.47 14.39 -17.92
N LEU A 14 -27.30 13.34 -17.84
CA LEU A 14 -27.19 12.33 -16.78
C LEU A 14 -25.86 11.57 -16.87
N ALA A 15 -25.47 11.14 -18.08
CA ALA A 15 -24.21 10.44 -18.31
C ALA A 15 -23.00 11.31 -17.94
N ALA A 16 -22.99 12.59 -18.34
CA ALA A 16 -21.94 13.53 -17.97
C ALA A 16 -21.89 13.75 -16.46
N THR A 17 -23.03 13.95 -15.81
CA THR A 17 -23.11 14.18 -14.35
C THR A 17 -22.63 12.95 -13.57
N THR A 18 -23.01 11.75 -13.99
CA THR A 18 -22.53 10.50 -13.38
C THR A 18 -21.02 10.34 -13.57
N PHE A 19 -20.49 10.65 -14.76
CA PHE A 19 -19.06 10.62 -15.00
C PHE A 19 -18.31 11.61 -14.11
N PHE A 20 -18.75 12.87 -13.99
CA PHE A 20 -18.04 13.84 -13.15
C PHE A 20 -18.15 13.59 -11.65
N ASN A 21 -19.27 13.03 -11.17
CA ASN A 21 -19.48 12.81 -9.74
C ASN A 21 -18.96 11.45 -9.24
N TYR A 22 -18.92 10.42 -10.10
CA TYR A 22 -18.60 9.06 -9.68
C TYR A 22 -17.40 8.45 -10.43
N SER A 23 -16.75 9.20 -11.34
CA SER A 23 -15.52 8.72 -11.96
C SER A 23 -14.40 8.69 -10.92
N PRO A 24 -13.67 7.56 -10.79
CA PRO A 24 -12.48 7.49 -9.96
C PRO A 24 -11.39 8.46 -10.41
N TYR A 25 -11.44 8.93 -11.67
CA TYR A 25 -10.53 9.93 -12.22
C TYR A 25 -10.85 11.38 -11.79
N MET A 26 -12.03 11.61 -11.20
CA MET A 26 -12.47 12.95 -10.75
C MET A 26 -12.51 13.05 -9.22
N ALA A 27 -12.23 11.96 -8.51
CA ALA A 27 -12.13 11.97 -7.05
C ALA A 27 -10.95 12.84 -6.62
N LYS A 28 -11.23 13.97 -5.95
CA LYS A 28 -10.18 14.72 -5.24
C LYS A 28 -9.75 13.91 -4.03
N THR A 29 -8.56 13.34 -4.08
CA THR A 29 -7.92 12.78 -2.90
C THR A 29 -7.24 13.91 -2.13
N SER A 30 -7.56 14.05 -0.85
CA SER A 30 -6.78 14.84 0.10
C SER A 30 -6.02 13.90 1.02
N ALA A 31 -4.80 14.28 1.40
CA ALA A 31 -4.06 13.52 2.40
C ALA A 31 -4.88 13.48 3.71
N PRO A 32 -4.84 12.35 4.46
CA PRO A 32 -5.42 12.29 5.79
C PRO A 32 -4.85 13.39 6.69
N ALA A 33 -5.69 14.03 7.51
CA ALA A 33 -5.26 15.07 8.44
C ALA A 33 -4.44 14.51 9.63
N SER A 34 -4.60 13.23 9.92
CA SER A 34 -3.88 12.49 10.97
C SER A 34 -2.97 11.42 10.37
N GLN A 35 -1.85 11.16 11.04
CA GLN A 35 -0.91 10.11 10.65
C GLN A 35 -1.58 8.74 10.79
N TRP A 36 -1.67 7.99 9.69
CA TRP A 36 -2.45 6.75 9.64
C TRP A 36 -1.59 5.48 9.52
N ALA A 37 -0.32 5.59 9.09
CA ALA A 37 0.57 4.43 8.89
C ALA A 37 2.08 4.72 9.08
N ASP A 38 2.50 5.90 9.52
CA ASP A 38 3.94 6.23 9.66
C ASP A 38 4.45 6.11 11.12
N ALA A 39 3.67 5.50 12.01
CA ALA A 39 4.02 5.21 13.41
C ALA A 39 3.31 3.95 13.89
N PRO A 40 3.86 3.17 14.85
CA PRO A 40 4.99 3.52 15.72
C PRO A 40 6.38 3.22 15.14
N ILE A 41 6.48 2.38 14.11
CA ILE A 41 7.77 1.99 13.55
C ILE A 41 8.13 2.95 12.40
N PRO A 42 9.27 3.65 12.47
CA PRO A 42 9.71 4.53 11.38
C PRO A 42 10.14 3.71 10.16
N LEU A 43 10.01 4.31 8.98
CA LEU A 43 10.50 3.71 7.75
C LEU A 43 12.04 3.72 7.69
N VAL A 44 12.59 2.72 7.02
CA VAL A 44 14.01 2.57 6.75
C VAL A 44 14.37 3.33 5.48
N ALA A 45 15.38 4.19 5.54
CA ALA A 45 15.88 4.89 4.36
C ALA A 45 16.54 3.91 3.38
N THR A 46 16.38 4.14 2.07
CA THR A 46 16.96 3.27 1.05
C THR A 46 18.43 3.60 0.80
N PRO A 47 19.36 2.62 0.86
CA PRO A 47 20.79 2.85 0.63
C PRO A 47 21.12 3.53 -0.70
N GLN A 48 20.43 3.18 -1.79
CA GLN A 48 20.63 3.84 -3.09
C GLN A 48 20.28 5.32 -3.04
N HIS A 49 19.19 5.71 -2.36
CA HIS A 49 18.83 7.12 -2.21
C HIS A 49 19.85 7.87 -1.36
N LEU A 50 20.32 7.26 -0.28
CA LEU A 50 21.29 7.89 0.62
C LEU A 50 22.69 8.04 0.01
N THR A 51 23.11 7.11 -0.83
CA THR A 51 24.51 7.01 -1.27
C THR A 51 24.71 7.27 -2.76
N GLY A 52 23.66 7.21 -3.58
CA GLY A 52 23.73 7.29 -5.04
C GLY A 52 24.41 6.10 -5.72
N LYS A 53 24.86 5.10 -4.96
CA LYS A 53 25.54 3.90 -5.51
C LYS A 53 24.52 2.94 -6.08
N THR A 54 24.93 2.16 -7.09
CA THR A 54 24.09 1.19 -7.80
C THR A 54 24.72 -0.20 -7.86
N ASP A 55 25.76 -0.45 -7.07
CA ASP A 55 26.37 -1.78 -6.97
C ASP A 55 25.39 -2.83 -6.42
N LEU A 56 25.74 -4.10 -6.61
CA LEU A 56 24.89 -5.24 -6.27
C LEU A 56 24.37 -5.19 -4.83
N PHE A 57 25.24 -4.88 -3.86
CA PHE A 57 24.87 -4.88 -2.45
C PHE A 57 24.02 -3.66 -2.09
N THR A 58 24.34 -2.48 -2.63
CA THR A 58 23.51 -1.29 -2.44
C THR A 58 22.11 -1.47 -3.04
N ALA A 59 22.03 -2.08 -4.23
CA ALA A 59 20.76 -2.40 -4.88
C ALA A 59 19.95 -3.44 -4.10
N GLY A 60 20.58 -4.54 -3.69
CA GLY A 60 19.95 -5.57 -2.86
C GLY A 60 19.40 -4.99 -1.55
N ALA A 61 20.22 -4.24 -0.80
CA ALA A 61 19.80 -3.61 0.45
C ALA A 61 18.68 -2.58 0.24
N THR A 62 18.64 -1.90 -0.90
CA THR A 62 17.53 -1.01 -1.26
C THR A 62 16.24 -1.76 -1.51
N HIS A 63 16.29 -2.89 -2.23
CA HIS A 63 15.11 -3.73 -2.43
C HIS A 63 14.57 -4.27 -1.10
N MET A 64 15.46 -4.70 -0.19
CA MET A 64 15.08 -5.15 1.16
C MET A 64 14.43 -4.01 1.97
N ALA A 65 15.02 -2.81 1.96
CA ALA A 65 14.44 -1.66 2.65
C ALA A 65 13.03 -1.31 2.11
N LEU A 66 12.81 -1.40 0.79
CA LEU A 66 11.52 -1.11 0.18
C LEU A 66 10.44 -2.11 0.59
N VAL A 67 10.71 -3.42 0.53
CA VAL A 67 9.73 -4.44 0.91
C VAL A 67 9.45 -4.40 2.43
N HIS A 68 10.47 -4.17 3.26
CA HIS A 68 10.28 -3.99 4.70
C HIS A 68 9.48 -2.73 5.01
N ASN A 69 9.67 -1.63 4.28
CA ASN A 69 8.84 -0.44 4.44
C ASN A 69 7.36 -0.67 4.11
N ALA A 70 7.05 -1.56 3.16
CA ALA A 70 5.66 -1.97 2.92
C ALA A 70 5.09 -2.75 4.11
N MET A 71 5.86 -3.68 4.69
CA MET A 71 5.48 -4.42 5.90
C MET A 71 5.30 -3.51 7.12
N ILE A 72 6.23 -2.58 7.34
CA ILE A 72 6.18 -1.59 8.41
C ILE A 72 4.91 -0.76 8.31
N ARG A 73 4.55 -0.27 7.11
CA ARG A 73 3.29 0.45 6.91
C ARG A 73 2.07 -0.42 7.24
N GLY A 74 2.07 -1.68 6.83
CA GLY A 74 1.01 -2.63 7.18
C GLY A 74 0.88 -2.84 8.70
N PHE A 75 2.00 -2.96 9.41
CA PHE A 75 1.98 -3.04 10.88
C PHE A 75 1.45 -1.77 11.51
N ASN A 76 1.98 -0.63 11.09
CA ASN A 76 1.59 0.67 11.62
C ASN A 76 0.10 0.94 11.39
N SER A 77 -0.46 0.59 10.22
CA SER A 77 -1.90 0.71 10.01
C SER A 77 -2.70 -0.21 10.92
N ILE A 78 -2.28 -1.46 11.15
CA ILE A 78 -2.93 -2.33 12.16
C ILE A 78 -2.89 -1.67 13.54
N TYR A 79 -1.72 -1.20 13.98
CA TYR A 79 -1.55 -0.58 15.28
C TYR A 79 -2.43 0.66 15.47
N GLN A 80 -2.43 1.57 14.48
CA GLN A 80 -3.17 2.83 14.57
C GLN A 80 -4.67 2.64 14.45
N GLN A 81 -5.13 1.68 13.65
CA GLN A 81 -6.57 1.50 13.42
C GLN A 81 -7.24 0.64 14.51
N ALA A 82 -6.51 -0.24 15.19
CA ALA A 82 -7.07 -1.16 16.19
C ALA A 82 -8.03 -0.50 17.22
N PRO A 83 -7.76 0.69 17.79
CA PRO A 83 -8.66 1.33 18.75
C PRO A 83 -9.98 1.86 18.16
N TYR A 84 -10.09 1.97 16.84
CA TYR A 84 -11.24 2.55 16.14
C TYR A 84 -12.14 1.51 15.47
N ILE A 85 -11.80 0.22 15.60
CA ILE A 85 -12.56 -0.87 15.02
C ILE A 85 -13.74 -1.20 15.93
N ASP A 86 -14.94 -1.18 15.36
CA ASP A 86 -16.18 -1.62 16.02
C ASP A 86 -16.41 -3.13 15.81
N ASP A 87 -17.45 -3.64 16.48
CA ASP A 87 -17.79 -5.06 16.41
C ASP A 87 -18.14 -5.52 14.98
N GLU A 88 -18.72 -4.63 14.16
CA GLU A 88 -19.11 -4.92 12.78
C GLU A 88 -17.90 -5.16 11.87
N LEU A 89 -16.83 -4.37 12.06
CA LEU A 89 -15.60 -4.46 11.27
C LEU A 89 -14.54 -5.39 11.87
N SER A 90 -14.77 -5.90 13.08
CA SER A 90 -13.79 -6.71 13.83
C SER A 90 -13.27 -7.92 13.06
N SER A 91 -14.15 -8.67 12.39
CA SER A 91 -13.79 -9.86 11.61
C SER A 91 -12.87 -9.52 10.44
N ASP A 92 -13.22 -8.49 9.67
CA ASP A 92 -12.43 -8.05 8.51
C ASP A 92 -11.07 -7.53 8.95
N PHE A 93 -11.03 -6.78 10.06
CA PHE A 93 -9.79 -6.26 10.62
C PHE A 93 -8.85 -7.37 11.13
N VAL A 94 -9.40 -8.41 11.77
CA VAL A 94 -8.63 -9.59 12.17
C VAL A 94 -8.08 -10.32 10.96
N GLN A 95 -8.89 -10.53 9.91
CA GLN A 95 -8.44 -11.21 8.71
C GLN A 95 -7.36 -10.41 7.97
N TYR A 96 -7.46 -9.08 7.93
CA TYR A 96 -6.42 -8.21 7.43
C TYR A 96 -5.11 -8.38 8.22
N SER A 97 -5.20 -8.37 9.55
CA SER A 97 -4.04 -8.53 10.44
C SER A 97 -3.37 -9.90 10.28
N LEU A 98 -4.15 -10.98 10.16
CA LEU A 98 -3.65 -12.33 9.90
C LEU A 98 -2.99 -12.46 8.52
N THR A 99 -3.54 -11.78 7.52
CA THR A 99 -2.97 -11.76 6.16
C THR A 99 -1.62 -11.05 6.17
N TRP A 100 -1.53 -9.90 6.85
CA TRP A 100 -0.26 -9.20 7.05
C TRP A 100 0.77 -10.09 7.77
N ALA A 101 0.38 -10.78 8.84
CA ALA A 101 1.29 -11.67 9.59
C ALA A 101 1.77 -12.84 8.72
N SER A 102 0.89 -13.42 7.91
CA SER A 102 1.24 -14.47 6.95
C SER A 102 2.22 -13.97 5.89
N PHE A 103 2.01 -12.75 5.38
CA PHE A 103 2.92 -12.12 4.43
C PHE A 103 4.33 -11.96 5.00
N VAL A 104 4.46 -11.36 6.20
CA VAL A 104 5.77 -11.21 6.88
C VAL A 104 6.44 -12.55 7.10
N THR A 105 5.68 -13.55 7.55
CA THR A 105 6.20 -14.90 7.79
C THR A 105 6.68 -15.56 6.51
N SER A 106 5.92 -15.45 5.41
CA SER A 106 6.30 -16.02 4.13
C SER A 106 7.53 -15.36 3.52
N HIS A 107 7.65 -14.04 3.64
CA HIS A 107 8.81 -13.27 3.20
C HIS A 107 10.07 -13.71 3.94
N HIS A 108 10.00 -13.81 5.28
CA HIS A 108 11.15 -14.23 6.09
C HIS A 108 11.61 -15.65 5.73
N HIS A 109 10.69 -16.60 5.55
CA HIS A 109 11.08 -17.96 5.15
C HIS A 109 11.75 -17.98 3.78
N ASP A 110 11.26 -17.22 2.81
CA ASP A 110 11.90 -17.16 1.48
C ASP A 110 13.33 -16.60 1.56
N GLU A 111 13.56 -15.58 2.40
CA GLU A 111 14.91 -15.05 2.59
C GLU A 111 15.87 -16.08 3.19
N GLU A 112 15.44 -16.78 4.24
CA GLU A 112 16.22 -17.83 4.89
C GLU A 112 16.52 -19.00 3.95
N ASP A 113 15.48 -19.51 3.27
CA ASP A 113 15.57 -20.70 2.43
C ASP A 113 16.32 -20.43 1.12
N ASN A 114 16.18 -19.22 0.55
CA ASN A 114 16.58 -18.95 -0.83
C ASN A 114 17.54 -17.79 -1.04
N LEU A 115 17.66 -16.83 -0.11
CA LEU A 115 18.46 -15.61 -0.32
C LEU A 115 19.74 -15.59 0.52
N PHE A 116 19.65 -15.70 1.84
CA PHE A 116 20.76 -15.41 2.75
C PHE A 116 21.96 -16.32 2.53
N GLY A 117 21.74 -17.63 2.32
CA GLY A 117 22.83 -18.56 2.01
C GLY A 117 23.57 -18.20 0.71
N LYS A 118 22.84 -17.75 -0.33
CA LYS A 118 23.45 -17.34 -1.60
C LYS A 118 24.24 -16.04 -1.46
N VAL A 119 23.72 -15.08 -0.68
CA VAL A 119 24.42 -13.82 -0.41
C VAL A 119 25.70 -14.09 0.38
N SER A 120 25.66 -14.96 1.39
CA SER A 120 26.85 -15.36 2.14
C SER A 120 27.94 -15.92 1.24
N GLY A 121 27.59 -16.80 0.30
CA GLY A 121 28.56 -17.38 -0.64
C GLY A 121 29.17 -16.40 -1.65
N LEU A 122 28.67 -15.15 -1.73
CA LEU A 122 29.31 -14.08 -2.51
C LEU A 122 30.38 -13.33 -1.74
N LEU A 123 30.46 -13.52 -0.42
CA LEU A 123 31.40 -12.83 0.48
C LEU A 123 32.65 -13.67 0.77
N ASP A 124 32.62 -14.96 0.43
CA ASP A 124 33.72 -15.93 0.54
C ASP A 124 34.64 -15.90 -0.70
#